data_AF-A0A376NWI6-F1
#
_entry.id   AF-A0A376NWI6-F1
#
_cell.length_a   1.000
_cell.length_b   1.000
_cell.length_c   1.000
_cell.angle_alpha   90.00
_cell.angle_beta   90.00
_cell.angle_gamma   90.00
#
_symmetry.space_group_name_H-M   'P 1'
#
loop_
_entity.id
_entity.type
_entity.pdbx_description
1 polymer ?
#
loop_
_entity_poly.entity_id
_entity_poly.type
_entity_poly.pdbx_seq_one_letter_code
_entity_poly.pdbx_strand_id
1 'polypeptide(L)'
;MLDKMEKLGCRKSVVGLVIPTGYSFNLDGTSIYLTMAAVFIAQATNSQMDIVHQITLLIVLLLSSKGAAGVTGSGFIVLAATLSAVGHLPVAGLALILGIDRFMSEARALTNLVGNGVATIVVAKWVKELDHKKLDDVLNNRAPDGKTHELSS
;
A
#
# COMPACT_ATOMS: atom_id res chain seq x y z
N MET A 1 -12.45 5.41 -1.42
CA MET A 1 -11.25 5.97 -2.08
C MET A 1 -11.56 6.54 -3.45
N LEU A 2 -12.21 5.76 -4.35
CA LEU A 2 -12.63 6.21 -5.69
C LEU A 2 -13.34 7.58 -5.66
N ASP A 3 -14.47 7.68 -4.96
CA ASP A 3 -15.23 8.93 -4.80
C ASP A 3 -14.39 10.08 -4.20
N LYS A 4 -13.51 9.77 -3.23
CA LYS A 4 -12.64 10.77 -2.60
C LYS A 4 -11.66 11.38 -3.61
N MET A 5 -11.08 10.56 -4.49
CA MET A 5 -10.14 11.04 -5.51
C MET A 5 -10.85 11.81 -6.63
N GLU A 6 -12.07 11.41 -7.01
CA GLU A 6 -12.91 12.18 -7.96
C GLU A 6 -13.31 13.55 -7.39
N LYS A 7 -13.69 13.58 -6.10
CA LYS A 7 -13.96 14.83 -5.37
C LYS A 7 -12.72 15.70 -5.24
N LEU A 8 -11.54 15.11 -5.14
CA LEU A 8 -10.26 15.81 -5.10
C LEU A 8 -9.83 16.40 -6.45
N GLY A 9 -10.52 16.08 -7.55
CA GLY A 9 -10.26 16.63 -8.88
C GLY A 9 -9.56 15.70 -9.87
N CYS A 10 -9.33 14.43 -9.51
CA CYS A 10 -8.87 13.44 -10.46
C CYS A 10 -10.04 12.97 -11.35
N ARG A 11 -9.85 12.90 -12.66
CA ARG A 11 -10.91 12.37 -13.55
C ARG A 11 -11.24 10.90 -13.26
N LYS A 12 -12.53 10.57 -13.37
CA LYS A 12 -13.09 9.23 -13.12
C LYS A 12 -12.39 8.13 -13.92
N SER A 13 -11.97 8.40 -15.16
CA SER A 13 -11.22 7.44 -15.99
C SER A 13 -9.87 7.07 -15.36
N VAL A 14 -9.12 8.05 -14.85
CA VAL A 14 -7.84 7.82 -14.16
C VAL A 14 -8.07 7.11 -12.84
N VAL A 15 -9.01 7.59 -12.03
CA VAL A 15 -9.33 6.99 -10.72
C VAL A 15 -9.77 5.53 -10.87
N GLY A 16 -10.65 5.25 -11.84
CA GLY A 16 -11.18 3.92 -12.10
C GLY A 16 -10.15 2.92 -12.63
N LEU A 17 -9.01 3.38 -13.13
CA LEU A 17 -7.89 2.52 -13.51
C LEU A 17 -6.85 2.42 -12.38
N VAL A 18 -6.34 3.56 -11.91
CA VAL A 18 -5.18 3.60 -11.01
C VAL A 18 -5.49 3.02 -9.64
N ILE A 19 -6.66 3.32 -9.06
CA ILE A 19 -6.99 2.81 -7.73
C ILE A 19 -7.15 1.27 -7.75
N PRO A 20 -7.98 0.66 -8.62
CA PRO A 20 -8.11 -0.80 -8.65
C PRO A 20 -6.78 -1.50 -8.96
N THR A 21 -6.02 -1.01 -9.95
CA THR A 21 -4.71 -1.58 -10.28
C THR A 21 -3.73 -1.43 -9.12
N GLY A 22 -3.71 -0.28 -8.45
CA GLY A 22 -2.84 -0.02 -7.29
C GLY A 22 -3.17 -0.92 -6.09
N TYR A 23 -4.44 -1.22 -5.84
CA TYR A 23 -4.82 -2.16 -4.77
C TYR A 23 -4.24 -3.56 -4.95
N SER A 24 -3.99 -3.97 -6.18
CA SER A 24 -3.38 -5.27 -6.48
C SER A 24 -1.87 -5.20 -6.62
N PHE A 25 -1.37 -4.20 -7.33
CA PHE A 25 0.02 -4.17 -7.76
C PHE A 25 0.90 -3.20 -6.96
N ASN A 26 0.32 -2.23 -6.26
CA ASN A 26 1.04 -1.21 -5.49
C ASN A 26 0.90 -1.43 -3.97
N LEU A 27 1.30 -2.62 -3.54
CA LEU A 27 1.33 -3.06 -2.14
C LEU A 27 2.67 -2.72 -1.45
N ASP A 28 3.02 -1.45 -1.42
CA ASP A 28 4.33 -0.99 -0.93
C ASP A 28 4.49 -1.16 0.59
N GLY A 29 3.46 -0.80 1.36
CA GLY A 29 3.44 -1.03 2.80
C GLY A 29 3.59 -2.52 3.14
N THR A 30 2.98 -3.40 2.34
CA THR A 30 3.18 -4.84 2.47
C THR A 30 4.63 -5.22 2.17
N SER A 31 5.18 -4.75 1.06
CA SER A 31 6.55 -5.05 0.63
C SER A 31 7.59 -4.62 1.67
N ILE A 32 7.44 -3.40 2.20
CA ILE A 32 8.29 -2.85 3.26
C ILE A 32 8.19 -3.71 4.52
N TYR A 33 6.96 -3.97 4.99
CA TYR A 33 6.75 -4.74 6.21
C TYR A 33 7.31 -6.16 6.12
N LEU A 34 7.02 -6.88 5.02
CA LEU A 34 7.46 -8.26 4.87
C LEU A 34 8.99 -8.37 4.86
N THR A 35 9.65 -7.46 4.15
CA THR A 35 11.12 -7.40 4.10
C THR A 35 11.68 -7.11 5.50
N MET A 36 11.16 -6.08 6.17
CA MET A 36 11.60 -5.69 7.51
C MET A 36 11.35 -6.79 8.54
N ALA A 37 10.20 -7.47 8.47
CA ALA A 37 9.84 -8.58 9.34
C ALA A 37 10.81 -9.75 9.16
N ALA A 38 11.19 -10.06 7.93
CA ALA A 38 12.13 -11.15 7.67
C ALA A 38 13.55 -10.83 8.18
N VAL A 39 14.02 -9.59 7.98
CA VAL A 39 15.30 -9.12 8.55
C VAL A 39 15.26 -9.12 10.08
N PHE A 40 14.15 -8.68 10.68
CA PHE A 40 13.94 -8.73 12.13
C PHE A 40 14.03 -10.17 12.66
N ILE A 41 13.34 -11.13 12.02
CA ILE A 41 13.40 -12.55 12.41
C ILE A 41 14.83 -13.07 12.31
N ALA A 42 15.56 -12.70 11.24
CA ALA A 42 16.96 -13.10 11.07
C ALA A 42 17.82 -12.67 12.25
N GLN A 43 17.72 -11.38 12.62
CA GLN A 43 18.49 -10.82 13.72
C GLN A 43 18.06 -11.38 15.08
N ALA A 44 16.75 -11.49 15.33
CA ALA A 44 16.21 -11.99 16.60
C ALA A 44 16.55 -13.47 16.85
N THR A 45 16.78 -14.25 15.78
CA THR A 45 17.15 -15.67 15.86
C THR A 45 18.63 -15.93 15.67
N ASN A 46 19.45 -14.88 15.54
CA ASN A 46 20.87 -14.96 15.19
C ASN A 46 21.14 -15.77 13.90
N SER A 47 20.19 -15.76 12.98
CA SER A 47 20.35 -16.38 11.66
C SER A 47 21.18 -15.43 10.78
N GLN A 48 22.40 -15.85 10.44
CA GLN A 48 23.24 -15.07 9.54
C GLN A 48 22.62 -15.01 8.15
N MET A 49 22.52 -13.80 7.61
CA MET A 49 22.11 -13.54 6.23
C MET A 49 23.13 -12.62 5.58
N ASP A 50 23.86 -13.14 4.60
CA ASP A 50 24.67 -12.29 3.73
C ASP A 50 23.79 -11.44 2.80
N ILE A 51 24.42 -10.57 2.03
CA ILE A 51 23.71 -9.66 1.12
C ILE A 51 22.95 -10.40 0.01
N VAL A 52 23.44 -11.57 -0.42
CA VAL A 52 22.81 -12.37 -1.48
C VAL A 52 21.52 -13.00 -0.95
N HIS A 53 21.54 -13.51 0.28
CA HIS A 53 20.35 -14.03 0.95
C HIS A 53 19.31 -12.92 1.15
N GLN A 54 19.73 -11.73 1.57
CA GLN A 54 18.83 -10.58 1.75
C GLN A 54 18.18 -10.14 0.43
N ILE A 55 18.95 -10.05 -0.65
CA ILE A 55 18.43 -9.70 -1.98
C ILE A 55 17.49 -10.79 -2.51
N THR A 56 17.87 -12.06 -2.37
CA THR A 56 17.04 -13.20 -2.81
C THR A 56 15.71 -13.20 -2.08
N LEU A 57 15.75 -13.06 -0.76
CA LEU A 57 14.55 -13.00 0.07
C LEU A 57 13.67 -11.80 -0.28
N LEU A 58 14.27 -10.61 -0.49
CA LEU A 58 13.57 -9.42 -0.94
C LEU A 58 12.85 -9.67 -2.27
N ILE A 59 13.52 -10.25 -3.27
CA ILE A 59 12.92 -10.56 -4.58
C ILE A 59 11.73 -11.51 -4.44
N VAL A 60 11.89 -12.59 -3.66
CA VAL A 60 10.80 -13.56 -3.44
C VAL A 60 9.63 -12.90 -2.72
N LEU A 61 9.88 -12.10 -1.68
CA LEU A 61 8.84 -11.38 -0.94
C LEU A 61 8.13 -10.33 -1.81
N LEU A 62 8.86 -9.61 -2.66
CA LEU A 62 8.27 -8.65 -3.60
C LEU A 62 7.34 -9.36 -4.58
N LEU A 63 7.78 -10.48 -5.15
CA LEU A 63 6.97 -11.27 -6.09
C LEU A 63 5.75 -11.88 -5.40
N SER A 64 5.94 -12.53 -4.26
CA SER A 64 4.86 -13.22 -3.54
C SER A 64 3.83 -12.25 -2.95
N SER A 65 4.25 -11.05 -2.56
CA SER A 65 3.35 -10.02 -2.00
C SER A 65 2.24 -9.60 -2.96
N LYS A 66 2.47 -9.63 -4.29
CA LYS A 66 1.46 -9.27 -5.29
C LYS A 66 0.38 -10.34 -5.45
N GLY A 67 0.71 -11.59 -5.15
CA GLY A 67 -0.23 -12.73 -5.17
C GLY A 67 -1.25 -12.71 -4.03
N ALA A 68 -1.04 -11.89 -3.00
CA ALA A 68 -1.93 -11.75 -1.84
C ALA A 68 -2.90 -10.57 -1.93
N ALA A 69 -2.91 -9.87 -3.07
CA ALA A 69 -3.82 -8.78 -3.34
C ALA A 69 -5.30 -9.18 -3.11
N GLY A 70 -5.93 -8.59 -2.08
CA GLY A 70 -7.38 -8.67 -1.88
C GLY A 70 -7.87 -9.47 -0.68
N VAL A 71 -6.97 -10.18 0.04
CA VAL A 71 -7.36 -10.95 1.25
C VAL A 71 -6.78 -10.28 2.50
N THR A 72 -7.62 -9.91 3.46
CA THR A 72 -7.19 -9.36 4.75
C THR A 72 -6.37 -10.38 5.54
N GLY A 73 -5.30 -9.93 6.20
CA GLY A 73 -4.40 -10.82 6.96
C GLY A 73 -3.47 -11.72 6.13
N SER A 74 -3.60 -11.71 4.79
CA SER A 74 -2.78 -12.54 3.89
C SER A 74 -1.27 -12.26 3.96
N GLY A 75 -0.87 -11.05 4.35
CA GLY A 75 0.56 -10.68 4.44
C GLY A 75 1.36 -11.61 5.36
N PHE A 76 0.82 -11.99 6.51
CA PHE A 76 1.49 -12.92 7.42
C PHE A 76 1.63 -14.32 6.82
N ILE A 77 0.60 -14.78 6.11
CA ILE A 77 0.60 -16.07 5.42
C ILE A 77 1.66 -16.06 4.30
N VAL A 78 1.77 -14.96 3.53
CA VAL A 78 2.81 -14.78 2.52
C VAL A 78 4.20 -14.83 3.15
N LEU A 79 4.39 -14.16 4.28
CA LEU A 79 5.65 -14.21 5.01
C LEU A 79 5.98 -15.66 5.40
N ALA A 80 5.03 -16.36 6.04
CA ALA A 80 5.20 -17.74 6.47
C ALA A 80 5.54 -18.69 5.31
N ALA A 81 4.79 -18.58 4.20
CA ALA A 81 5.03 -19.34 2.99
C ALA A 81 6.40 -19.04 2.38
N THR A 82 6.80 -17.77 2.34
CA THR A 82 8.09 -17.36 1.78
C THR A 82 9.26 -17.85 2.63
N LEU A 83 9.19 -17.73 3.95
CA LEU A 83 10.22 -18.24 4.86
C LEU A 83 10.35 -19.77 4.72
N SER A 84 9.22 -20.46 4.59
CA SER A 84 9.20 -21.92 4.39
C SER A 84 9.80 -22.33 3.05
N ALA A 85 9.55 -21.55 1.98
CA ALA A 85 10.07 -21.83 0.64
C ALA A 85 11.56 -21.52 0.50
N VAL A 86 12.04 -20.44 1.13
CA VAL A 86 13.43 -19.98 1.05
C VAL A 86 14.33 -20.74 2.02
N GLY A 87 13.79 -21.30 3.12
CA GLY A 87 14.46 -22.26 4.00
C GLY A 87 15.60 -21.71 4.87
N HIS A 88 16.00 -20.44 4.70
CA HIS A 88 17.11 -19.83 5.42
C HIS A 88 16.76 -19.27 6.81
N LEU A 89 15.47 -19.07 7.08
CA LEU A 89 14.99 -18.48 8.33
C LEU A 89 14.09 -19.47 9.07
N PRO A 90 14.22 -19.59 10.40
CA PRO A 90 13.38 -20.49 11.18
C PRO A 90 11.93 -20.01 11.17
N VAL A 91 11.02 -20.85 10.69
CA VAL A 91 9.56 -20.58 10.68
C VAL A 91 9.04 -20.29 12.10
N ALA A 92 9.65 -20.90 13.13
CA ALA A 92 9.35 -20.61 14.53
C ALA A 92 9.54 -19.12 14.90
N GLY A 93 10.40 -18.38 14.20
CA GLY A 93 10.60 -16.94 14.39
C GLY A 93 9.35 -16.10 14.07
N LEU A 94 8.38 -16.62 13.31
CA LEU A 94 7.09 -15.98 13.08
C LEU A 94 6.30 -15.75 14.38
N ALA A 95 6.51 -16.59 15.40
CA ALA A 95 5.86 -16.43 16.71
C ALA A 95 6.23 -15.10 17.38
N LEU A 96 7.42 -14.55 17.08
CA LEU A 96 7.90 -13.28 17.64
C LEU A 96 7.09 -12.08 17.16
N ILE A 97 6.52 -12.16 15.95
CA ILE A 97 5.78 -11.06 15.31
C ILE A 97 4.27 -11.32 15.24
N LEU A 98 3.81 -12.53 15.56
CA LEU A 98 2.40 -12.93 15.51
C LEU A 98 1.50 -11.98 16.33
N GLY A 99 1.96 -11.59 17.52
CA GLY A 99 1.20 -10.69 18.40
C GLY A 99 0.98 -9.30 17.82
N ILE A 100 1.92 -8.79 17.01
CA ILE A 100 1.84 -7.46 16.41
C ILE A 100 1.27 -7.47 14.99
N ASP A 101 1.21 -8.63 14.32
CA ASP A 101 0.85 -8.68 12.90
C ASP A 101 -0.54 -8.10 12.63
N ARG A 102 -1.50 -8.29 13.53
CA ARG A 102 -2.84 -7.68 13.37
C ARG A 102 -2.77 -6.16 13.31
N PHE A 103 -2.02 -5.53 14.20
CA PHE A 103 -1.81 -4.08 14.19
C PHE A 103 -1.04 -3.64 12.94
N MET A 104 0.01 -4.39 12.59
CA MET A 104 0.81 -4.12 11.40
C MET A 104 0.02 -4.29 10.11
N SER A 105 -0.97 -5.19 10.07
CA SER A 105 -1.87 -5.37 8.93
C SER A 105 -2.67 -4.11 8.64
N GLU A 106 -3.15 -3.42 9.67
CA GLU A 106 -3.83 -2.13 9.50
C GLU A 106 -2.86 -1.03 9.07
N ALA A 107 -1.67 -0.97 9.66
CA ALA A 107 -0.63 -0.01 9.25
C ALA A 107 -0.21 -0.21 7.79
N ARG A 108 -0.11 -1.46 7.33
CA ARG A 108 0.12 -1.82 5.92
C ARG A 108 -1.00 -1.30 5.03
N ALA A 109 -2.25 -1.57 5.41
CA ALA A 109 -3.42 -1.14 4.64
C ALA A 109 -3.49 0.38 4.50
N LEU A 110 -3.23 1.13 5.58
CA LEU A 110 -3.16 2.60 5.57
C LEU A 110 -2.03 3.11 4.67
N THR A 111 -0.84 2.52 4.77
CA THR A 111 0.31 2.91 3.93
C THR A 111 0.01 2.69 2.45
N ASN A 112 -0.54 1.53 2.09
CA ASN A 112 -0.96 1.21 0.72
C ASN A 112 -2.04 2.18 0.22
N LEU A 113 -3.03 2.49 1.06
CA LEU A 113 -4.10 3.45 0.74
C LEU A 113 -3.53 4.83 0.41
N VAL A 114 -2.61 5.33 1.23
CA VAL A 114 -1.95 6.63 1.02
C VAL A 114 -1.14 6.61 -0.28
N GLY A 115 -0.30 5.59 -0.47
CA GLY A 115 0.50 5.43 -1.69
C GLY A 115 -0.36 5.41 -2.96
N ASN A 116 -1.47 4.66 -2.96
CA ASN A 116 -2.41 4.59 -4.08
C ASN A 116 -3.10 5.94 -4.34
N GLY A 117 -3.43 6.69 -3.29
CA GLY A 117 -3.98 8.03 -3.42
C GLY A 117 -3.00 9.01 -4.06
N VAL A 118 -1.76 9.06 -3.56
CA VAL A 118 -0.71 9.91 -4.11
C VAL A 118 -0.41 9.52 -5.55
N ALA A 119 -0.28 8.23 -5.86
CA ALA A 119 -0.08 7.73 -7.21
C ALA A 119 -1.21 8.18 -8.16
N THR A 120 -2.47 8.14 -7.69
CA THR A 120 -3.62 8.59 -8.48
C THR A 120 -3.52 10.08 -8.83
N ILE A 121 -3.12 10.93 -7.88
CA ILE A 121 -2.93 12.38 -8.12
C ILE A 121 -1.77 12.61 -9.10
N VAL A 122 -0.65 11.92 -8.90
CA VAL A 122 0.55 12.05 -9.76
C VAL A 122 0.23 11.62 -11.19
N VAL A 123 -0.42 10.47 -11.37
CA VAL A 123 -0.81 9.98 -12.70
C VAL A 123 -1.82 10.94 -13.34
N ALA A 124 -2.85 11.37 -12.61
CA ALA A 124 -3.84 12.33 -13.12
C ALA A 124 -3.17 13.63 -13.59
N LYS A 125 -2.20 14.15 -12.82
CA LYS A 125 -1.41 15.33 -13.21
C LYS A 125 -0.60 15.08 -14.48
N TRP A 126 0.08 13.93 -14.56
CA TRP A 126 0.95 13.60 -15.69
C TRP A 126 0.16 13.50 -17.00
N VAL A 127 -1.02 12.88 -16.98
CA VAL A 127 -1.88 12.76 -18.16
C VAL A 127 -2.77 13.99 -18.40
N LYS A 128 -2.60 15.07 -17.62
CA LYS A 128 -3.36 16.33 -17.71
C LYS A 128 -4.88 16.16 -17.45
N GLU A 129 -5.24 15.22 -16.57
CA GLU A 129 -6.61 14.88 -16.18
C GLU A 129 -6.87 15.19 -14.69
N LEU A 130 -6.16 16.20 -14.16
CA LEU A 130 -6.28 16.71 -12.81
C LEU A 130 -6.80 18.15 -12.84
N ASP A 131 -7.91 18.38 -12.15
CA ASP A 131 -8.38 19.74 -11.86
C ASP A 131 -7.57 20.34 -10.72
N HIS A 132 -6.58 21.16 -11.09
CA HIS A 132 -5.69 21.83 -10.14
C HIS A 132 -6.41 22.78 -9.19
N LYS A 133 -7.46 23.48 -9.67
CA LYS A 133 -8.21 24.42 -8.83
C LYS A 133 -8.98 23.65 -7.77
N LYS A 134 -9.70 22.61 -8.18
CA LYS A 134 -10.46 21.76 -7.26
C LYS A 134 -9.57 21.04 -6.26
N LEU A 135 -8.39 20.58 -6.68
CA LEU A 135 -7.38 20.00 -5.79
C LEU A 135 -6.97 21.01 -4.72
N ASP A 136 -6.59 22.22 -5.12
CA ASP A 136 -6.16 23.28 -4.20
C ASP A 136 -7.29 23.70 -3.26
N ASP A 137 -8.52 23.84 -3.75
CA ASP A 137 -9.66 24.21 -2.94
C ASP A 137 -9.95 23.16 -1.87
N VAL A 138 -10.01 21.88 -2.26
CA VAL A 138 -10.30 20.77 -1.34
C VAL A 138 -9.18 20.59 -0.31
N LEU A 139 -7.90 20.69 -0.70
CA LEU A 139 -6.78 20.55 0.23
C LEU A 139 -6.69 21.70 1.24
N ASN A 140 -7.13 22.89 0.86
CA ASN A 140 -7.14 24.07 1.72
C ASN A 140 -8.49 24.26 2.46
N ASN A 141 -9.41 23.29 2.40
CA ASN A 141 -10.77 23.39 2.94
C ASN A 141 -11.52 24.66 2.48
N ARG A 142 -11.24 25.14 1.26
CA ARG A 142 -12.03 26.21 0.64
C ARG A 142 -13.32 25.62 0.13
N ALA A 143 -14.44 26.29 0.38
CA ALA A 143 -15.72 25.88 -0.18
C ALA A 143 -15.60 25.87 -1.71
N PRO A 144 -16.13 24.84 -2.41
CA PRO A 144 -16.21 24.89 -3.86
C PRO A 144 -16.99 26.14 -4.25
N ASP A 145 -16.39 26.95 -5.12
CA ASP A 145 -16.89 28.27 -5.51
C ASP A 145 -18.40 28.20 -5.86
N GLY A 146 -19.16 29.14 -5.30
CA GLY A 146 -20.57 28.97 -4.98
C GLY A 146 -21.47 28.50 -6.12
N LYS A 147 -22.29 27.48 -5.83
CA LYS A 147 -23.68 27.52 -6.31
C LYS A 147 -24.47 28.33 -5.30
N THR A 148 -24.59 29.63 -5.58
CA THR A 148 -25.66 30.46 -5.04
C THR A 148 -26.96 29.72 -5.31
N HIS A 149 -27.58 29.15 -4.27
CA HIS A 149 -28.99 28.80 -4.35
C HIS A 149 -29.71 30.13 -4.53
N GLU A 150 -30.10 30.44 -5.77
CA GLU A 150 -31.08 31.47 -6.06
C GLU A 150 -32.33 31.15 -5.24
N LEU A 151 -32.50 31.90 -4.16
CA LEU A 151 -33.79 32.18 -3.56
C LEU A 151 -34.56 33.00 -4.62
N SER A 152 -35.23 32.31 -5.53
CA SER A 152 -36.35 32.90 -6.26
C SER A 152 -37.60 32.65 -5.43
N SER A 153 -38.08 33.79 -4.90
CA SER A 153 -39.44 34.16 -4.51
C SER A 153 -40.59 33.24 -4.93
#